data_AF-A0A345R4V8-F1
#
_entry.id   AF-A0A345R4V8-F1
#
_cell.length_a   1.000
_cell.length_b   1.000
_cell.length_c   1.000
_cell.angle_alpha   90.00
_cell.angle_beta   90.00
_cell.angle_gamma   90.00
#
_symmetry.space_group_name_H-M   'P 1'
#
loop_
_entity.id
_entity.type
_entity.pdbx_description
1 polymer ?
#
loop_
_entity_poly.entity_id
_entity_poly.type
_entity_poly.pdbx_seq_one_letter_code
_entity_poly.pdbx_strand_id
1 'polypeptide(L)' 'MRSLGGAPYQGTRRPHLGKRIRNVTKGRAVLYFDVDDHQHRVRILAIFFGGQDHEARILSRLLSEA' A
#
# COMPACT_ATOMS: atom_id res chain seq x y z
N MET A 1 -5.19 15.62 -6.82
CA MET A 1 -5.20 14.20 -6.43
C MET A 1 -5.84 14.07 -5.05
N ARG A 2 -6.81 13.16 -4.84
CA ARG A 2 -7.47 13.04 -3.52
C ARG A 2 -6.50 12.46 -2.47
N SER A 3 -6.67 12.82 -1.18
CA SER A 3 -5.89 12.20 -0.09
C SER A 3 -6.25 10.72 0.06
N LEU A 4 -5.36 9.91 0.66
CA LEU A 4 -5.68 8.50 0.92
C LEU A 4 -6.86 8.35 1.90
N GLY A 5 -6.91 9.17 2.95
CA GLY A 5 -8.04 9.16 3.90
C GLY A 5 -9.37 9.52 3.25
N GLY A 6 -9.40 10.47 2.30
CA GLY A 6 -10.63 10.88 1.62
C GLY A 6 -11.07 9.98 0.46
N ALA A 7 -10.22 9.04 0.02
CA ALA A 7 -10.53 8.08 -1.04
C ALA A 7 -9.69 6.80 -0.88
N PRO A 8 -9.93 5.98 0.16
CA PRO A 8 -9.05 4.87 0.52
C PRO A 8 -8.97 3.78 -0.55
N TYR A 9 -9.99 3.63 -1.40
CA TYR A 9 -10.00 2.62 -2.46
C TYR A 9 -9.40 3.07 -3.79
N GLN A 10 -8.76 4.25 -3.84
CA GLN A 10 -8.08 4.76 -5.04
C GLN A 10 -6.83 3.96 -5.46
N GLY A 11 -6.35 3.05 -4.60
CA GLY A 11 -5.20 2.19 -4.90
C GLY A 11 -5.59 0.85 -5.52
N THR A 12 -4.71 0.36 -6.40
CA THR A 12 -4.79 -0.95 -7.06
C THR A 12 -4.62 -2.06 -6.02
N ARG A 13 -5.51 -3.06 -6.02
CA ARG A 13 -5.39 -4.24 -5.14
C ARG A 13 -4.19 -5.11 -5.56
N ARG A 14 -3.48 -5.65 -4.57
CA ARG A 14 -2.31 -6.54 -4.74
C ARG A 14 -2.58 -7.89 -4.08
N PRO A 15 -3.45 -8.74 -4.66
CA PRO A 15 -3.93 -9.95 -4.01
C PRO A 15 -2.81 -10.96 -3.68
N HIS A 16 -1.71 -10.96 -4.45
CA HIS A 16 -0.52 -11.78 -4.19
C HIS A 16 0.26 -11.36 -2.94
N LEU A 17 0.07 -10.12 -2.44
CA LEU A 17 0.66 -9.66 -1.18
C LEU A 17 -0.29 -9.84 0.02
N GLY A 18 -1.59 -10.01 -0.25
CA GLY A 18 -2.62 -10.20 0.77
C GLY A 18 -3.97 -9.64 0.36
N LYS A 19 -5.05 -10.10 1.02
CA LYS A 19 -6.44 -9.80 0.64
C LYS A 19 -6.81 -8.30 0.69
N ARG A 20 -6.15 -7.54 1.57
CA ARG A 20 -6.48 -6.12 1.82
C ARG A 20 -5.44 -5.14 1.26
N ILE A 21 -4.31 -5.64 0.74
CA ILE A 21 -3.18 -4.82 0.37
C ILE A 21 -3.44 -4.11 -0.94
N ARG A 22 -3.09 -2.83 -0.97
CA ARG A 22 -3.21 -1.95 -2.12
C ARG A 22 -1.93 -1.17 -2.33
N ASN A 23 -1.70 -0.73 -3.55
CA ASN A 23 -0.71 0.30 -3.83
C ASN A 23 -1.28 1.44 -4.67
N VAL A 24 -0.71 2.64 -4.50
CA VAL A 24 -0.98 3.80 -5.36
C VAL A 24 0.30 4.58 -5.57
N THR A 25 0.48 5.11 -6.78
CA THR A 25 1.56 6.04 -7.08
C THR A 25 1.08 7.47 -6.91
N LYS A 26 1.79 8.25 -6.09
CA LYS A 26 1.53 9.66 -5.81
C LYS A 26 2.79 10.45 -6.08
N GLY A 27 2.81 11.16 -7.21
CA GLY A 27 4.05 11.79 -7.70
C GLY A 27 5.12 10.75 -7.96
N ARG A 28 6.25 10.83 -7.25
CA ARG A 28 7.38 9.89 -7.35
C ARG A 28 7.40 8.81 -6.26
N ALA A 29 6.33 8.72 -5.46
CA ALA A 29 6.22 7.77 -4.36
C ALA A 29 5.21 6.67 -4.65
N VAL A 30 5.57 5.42 -4.38
CA VAL A 30 4.66 4.27 -4.38
C VAL A 30 4.29 3.94 -2.94
N LEU A 31 3.02 4.10 -2.59
CA LEU A 31 2.51 3.85 -1.24
C LEU A 31 1.83 2.49 -1.22
N TYR A 32 2.27 1.62 -0.32
CA TYR A 32 1.60 0.36 0.01
C TYR A 32 0.82 0.52 1.30
N PHE A 33 -0.44 0.09 1.31
CA PHE A 33 -1.34 0.29 2.44
C PHE A 33 -2.44 -0.76 2.50
N ASP A 34 -3.05 -0.90 3.68
CA ASP A 34 -4.32 -1.57 3.86
C ASP A 34 -5.40 -0.57 4.31
N VAL A 35 -6.66 -0.98 4.15
CA VAL A 35 -7.83 -0.24 4.61
C VAL A 35 -8.56 -1.11 5.61
N ASP A 36 -8.74 -0.59 6.83
CA ASP A 36 -9.64 -1.14 7.84
C ASP A 36 -10.96 -0.39 7.83
N ASP A 37 -11.96 -1.00 7.18
CA ASP A 37 -13.30 -0.43 7.04
C ASP A 37 -14.04 -0.35 8.38
N HIS A 38 -13.75 -1.24 9.34
CA HIS A 38 -14.41 -1.21 10.65
C HIS A 38 -13.89 -0.05 11.51
N GLN A 39 -12.60 0.26 11.40
CA GLN A 39 -11.95 1.33 12.15
C GLN A 39 -11.85 2.64 11.36
N HIS A 40 -12.39 2.70 10.14
CA HIS A 40 -12.22 3.80 9.19
C HIS A 40 -10.76 4.27 9.06
N ARG A 41 -9.83 3.31 9.00
CA ARG A 41 -8.39 3.58 9.06
C ARG A 41 -7.70 3.16 7.78
N VAL A 42 -6.80 4.01 7.31
CA VAL A 42 -5.79 3.64 6.30
C VAL A 42 -4.46 3.42 7.00
N ARG A 43 -3.91 2.21 6.91
CA ARG A 43 -2.59 1.89 7.47
C ARG A 43 -1.57 1.90 6.35
N ILE A 44 -0.60 2.82 6.42
CA ILE A 44 0.56 2.79 5.52
C ILE A 44 1.49 1.67 5.98
N LEU A 45 1.83 0.77 5.05
CA LEU A 45 2.73 -0.35 5.29
C LEU A 45 4.16 0.01 4.86
N ALA A 46 4.30 0.69 3.71
CA ALA A 46 5.58 1.15 3.20
C ALA A 46 5.41 2.30 2.19
N ILE A 47 6.46 3.10 2.02
CA ILE A 47 6.58 4.13 0.99
C ILE A 47 7.91 3.93 0.27
N PHE A 48 7.86 3.79 -1.05
CA PHE A 48 9.05 3.63 -1.89
C PHE A 48 9.22 4.82 -2.83
N PHE A 49 10.46 5.17 -3.13
CA PHE A 49 10.84 6.24 -4.05
C PHE A 49 11.77 5.72 -5.14
N GLY A 50 11.60 6.22 -6.36
CA GLY A 50 12.44 5.86 -7.51
C GLY A 50 12.11 4.49 -8.10
N GLY A 51 12.98 3.99 -9.00
CA GLY A 51 12.81 2.72 -9.73
C GLY A 51 13.26 1.48 -8.96
N GLN A 52 13.18 1.49 -7.63
CA GLN A 52 13.47 0.31 -6.82
C GLN A 52 12.45 -0.79 -7.13
N ASP A 53 12.86 -2.05 -7.01
CA ASP A 53 11.92 -3.17 -6.97
C ASP A 53 11.13 -3.14 -5.65
N HIS A 54 10.14 -2.26 -5.63
CA HIS A 54 9.29 -2.02 -4.47
C HIS A 54 8.38 -3.22 -4.17
N GLU A 55 8.13 -4.08 -5.17
CA GLU A 55 7.28 -5.26 -5.03
C GLU A 55 8.00 -6.38 -4.29
N ALA A 56 9.24 -6.70 -4.67
CA ALA A 56 10.05 -7.66 -3.93
C ALA A 56 10.29 -7.20 -2.48
N ARG A 57 10.54 -5.91 -2.27
CA ARG A 57 10.79 -5.34 -0.93
C ARG A 57 9.56 -5.40 -0.02
N ILE A 58 8.38 -5.05 -0.51
CA ILE A 58 7.17 -5.15 0.32
C ILE A 58 6.82 -6.61 0.60
N LEU A 59 7.02 -7.52 -0.36
CA LEU A 59 6.79 -8.94 -0.13
C LEU A 59 7.72 -9.47 0.97
N SER A 60 9.02 -9.18 0.87
CA SER A 60 9.99 -9.57 1.90
C SER A 60 9.62 -9.02 3.28
N ARG A 61 9.20 -7.75 3.37
CA ARG A 61 8.72 -7.15 4.62
C ARG A 61 7.51 -7.89 5.19
N LEU A 62 6.50 -8.14 4.38
CA LEU A 62 5.27 -8.81 4.81
C LEU A 62 5.52 -10.25 5.26
N LEU A 63 6.50 -10.94 4.67
CA LEU A 63 6.92 -12.28 5.08
C LEU A 63 7.75 -12.27 6.37
N SER A 64 8.44 -11.16 6.68
CA SER A 64 9.21 -11.02 7.93
C SER A 64 8.37 -10.56 9.13
N GLU A 65 7.21 -9.95 8.89
CA GLU A 65 6.26 -9.49 9.92
C GLU A 65 5.17 -10.54 10.22
N ALA A 66 5.17 -11.67 9.51
CA ALA A 66 4.25 -12.79 9.66
C ALA A 66 4.79 -13.83 10.65
#